data_AF-A0A427XL91-F1
#
_entry.id   AF-A0A427XL91-F1
#
_cell.length_a   1.000
_cell.length_b   1.000
_cell.length_c   1.000
_cell.angle_alpha   90.00
_cell.angle_beta   90.00
_cell.angle_gamma   90.00
#
_symmetry.space_group_name_H-M   'P 1'
#
loop_
_entity.id
_entity.type
_entity.pdbx_description
1 polymer ?
#
loop_
_entity_poly.entity_id
_entity_poly.type
_entity_poly.pdbx_seq_one_letter_code
_entity_poly.pdbx_strand_id
1 'polypeptide(L)'
;MLEKKVLKPLVLDPAKHGTLRKPVLVIAITDGEPYGESRDKTAEAIIHAKKHLERSKYGADAVSFSFAQVGNDAAAQRFLSSLDNDPKIGSLIDQTMEFDQEAAEVRQKLNGFELTPELWLLKLLLGGIDVAYDMKDERH
;
A
#
# COMPACT_ATOMS: atom_id res chain seq x y z
N MET A 1 -14.80 1.29 3.55
CA MET A 1 -14.91 -0.20 3.50
C MET A 1 -13.73 -0.92 4.16
N LEU A 2 -12.50 -0.46 3.90
CA LEU A 2 -11.24 -1.05 4.40
C LEU A 2 -11.23 -1.34 5.91
N GLU A 3 -11.60 -0.35 6.73
CA GLU A 3 -11.53 -0.49 8.18
C GLU A 3 -12.42 -1.62 8.72
N LYS A 4 -13.72 -1.60 8.37
CA LYS A 4 -14.70 -2.55 8.90
C LYS A 4 -14.42 -3.98 8.45
N LYS A 5 -13.96 -4.18 7.22
CA LYS A 5 -13.81 -5.51 6.61
C LYS A 5 -12.43 -6.12 6.80
N VAL A 6 -11.38 -5.30 6.90
CA VAL A 6 -9.99 -5.77 6.90
C VAL A 6 -9.30 -5.35 8.19
N LEU A 7 -9.12 -4.05 8.41
CA LEU A 7 -8.26 -3.57 9.51
C LEU A 7 -8.80 -3.97 10.87
N LYS A 8 -10.09 -3.77 11.12
CA LYS A 8 -10.68 -4.11 12.41
C LYS A 8 -10.52 -5.60 12.76
N PRO A 9 -11.05 -6.55 11.97
CA PRO A 9 -11.00 -7.97 12.34
C PRO A 9 -9.60 -8.59 12.23
N LEU A 10 -8.75 -8.12 11.32
CA LEU A 10 -7.47 -8.78 11.02
C LEU A 10 -6.25 -8.08 11.63
N VAL A 11 -6.38 -6.81 12.02
CA VAL A 11 -5.25 -6.00 12.53
C VAL A 11 -5.54 -5.45 13.92
N LEU A 12 -6.58 -4.62 14.06
CA LEU A 12 -6.84 -3.86 15.29
C LEU A 12 -7.34 -4.77 16.43
N ASP A 13 -8.27 -5.67 16.18
CA ASP A 13 -8.78 -6.58 17.20
C ASP A 13 -7.68 -7.58 17.66
N PRO A 14 -6.91 -8.22 16.76
CA PRO A 14 -5.76 -9.03 17.17
C PRO A 14 -4.68 -8.24 17.91
N ALA A 15 -4.42 -6.98 17.51
CA ALA A 15 -3.48 -6.11 18.20
C ALA A 15 -3.94 -5.84 19.64
N LYS A 16 -5.20 -5.45 19.80
CA LYS A 16 -5.83 -5.20 21.10
C LYS A 16 -5.79 -6.42 22.01
N HIS A 17 -5.97 -7.62 21.47
CA HIS A 17 -5.92 -8.88 22.23
C HIS A 17 -4.52 -9.45 22.40
N GLY A 18 -3.47 -8.79 21.91
CA GLY A 18 -2.11 -9.28 22.07
C GLY A 18 -1.77 -10.51 21.22
N THR A 19 -2.54 -10.77 20.15
CA THR A 19 -2.42 -11.95 19.27
C THR A 19 -2.04 -11.65 17.82
N LEU A 20 -1.86 -10.36 17.45
CA LEU A 20 -1.40 -9.96 16.12
C LEU A 20 -0.03 -10.59 15.79
N ARG A 21 0.08 -11.20 14.60
CA ARG A 21 1.34 -11.67 14.03
C ARG A 21 1.80 -10.65 12.99
N LYS A 22 3.01 -10.11 13.16
CA LYS A 22 3.58 -9.10 12.26
C LYS A 22 4.61 -9.71 11.28
N PRO A 23 4.80 -9.10 10.10
CA PRO A 23 4.00 -8.00 9.54
C PRO A 23 2.65 -8.50 8.98
N VAL A 24 1.63 -7.63 8.98
CA VAL A 24 0.42 -7.85 8.18
C VAL A 24 0.52 -6.99 6.91
N LEU A 25 0.50 -7.62 5.74
CA LEU A 25 0.38 -6.90 4.48
C LEU A 25 -1.05 -6.96 3.98
N VAL A 26 -1.62 -5.77 3.71
CA VAL A 26 -2.91 -5.62 3.05
C VAL A 26 -2.68 -5.25 1.59
N ILE A 27 -2.99 -6.17 0.68
CA ILE A 27 -2.95 -5.90 -0.76
C ILE A 27 -4.35 -5.57 -1.24
N ALA A 28 -4.54 -4.38 -1.78
CA ALA A 28 -5.79 -3.91 -2.37
C ALA A 28 -5.62 -3.78 -3.88
N ILE A 29 -6.32 -4.64 -4.62
CA ILE A 29 -6.32 -4.66 -6.09
C ILE A 29 -7.60 -3.97 -6.58
N THR A 30 -7.47 -2.92 -7.39
CA THR A 30 -8.61 -2.08 -7.81
C THR A 30 -8.38 -1.42 -9.18
N ASP A 31 -9.45 -1.14 -9.90
CA ASP A 31 -9.47 -0.34 -11.14
C ASP A 31 -10.01 1.08 -10.93
N GLY A 32 -10.38 1.43 -9.70
CA GLY A 32 -11.09 2.66 -9.38
C GLY A 32 -10.74 3.26 -8.01
N GLU A 33 -11.18 4.50 -7.80
CA GLU A 33 -11.23 5.14 -6.49
C GLU A 33 -12.50 4.72 -5.69
N PRO A 34 -12.56 4.97 -4.38
CA PRO A 34 -13.72 4.62 -3.57
C PRO A 34 -15.02 5.26 -4.11
N TYR A 35 -16.08 4.46 -4.22
CA TYR A 35 -17.41 4.92 -4.63
C TYR A 35 -18.42 4.78 -3.49
N GLY A 36 -19.27 5.79 -3.30
CA GLY A 36 -20.32 5.78 -2.26
C GLY A 36 -19.81 6.02 -0.84
N GLU A 37 -18.53 6.35 -0.66
CA GLU A 37 -17.97 6.87 0.59
C GLU A 37 -17.04 8.06 0.32
N SER A 38 -16.68 8.82 1.36
CA SER A 38 -15.70 9.91 1.21
C SER A 38 -14.36 9.35 0.73
N ARG A 39 -13.71 10.06 -0.20
CA ARG A 39 -12.37 9.73 -0.70
C ARG A 39 -11.33 9.68 0.43
N ASP A 40 -11.54 10.45 1.50
CA ASP A 40 -10.64 10.50 2.66
C ASP A 40 -10.76 9.26 3.56
N LYS A 41 -11.84 8.48 3.47
CA LYS A 41 -12.07 7.36 4.40
C LYS A 41 -10.98 6.31 4.37
N THR A 42 -10.37 6.08 3.21
CA THR A 42 -9.25 5.14 3.09
C THR A 42 -8.05 5.65 3.88
N ALA A 43 -7.67 6.91 3.70
CA ALA A 43 -6.58 7.54 4.43
C ALA A 43 -6.88 7.61 5.94
N GLU A 44 -8.10 8.01 6.33
CA GLU A 44 -8.53 8.05 7.73
C GLU A 44 -8.43 6.68 8.42
N ALA A 45 -8.85 5.62 7.73
CA ALA A 45 -8.75 4.25 8.23
C ALA A 45 -7.29 3.83 8.47
N ILE A 46 -6.38 4.18 7.55
CA ILE A 46 -4.94 3.89 7.68
C ILE A 46 -4.32 4.73 8.81
N ILE A 47 -4.65 6.02 8.91
CA ILE A 47 -4.21 6.91 10.01
C ILE A 47 -4.68 6.37 11.35
N HIS A 48 -5.93 5.91 11.45
CA HIS A 48 -6.46 5.32 12.68
C HIS A 48 -5.70 4.06 13.05
N ALA A 49 -5.44 3.15 12.09
CA ALA A 49 -4.70 1.94 12.34
C ALA A 49 -3.25 2.21 12.76
N LYS A 50 -2.55 3.10 12.05
CA LYS A 50 -1.20 3.55 12.41
C LYS A 50 -1.13 4.03 13.86
N LYS A 51 -2.00 4.98 14.24
CA LYS A 51 -2.04 5.53 15.62
C LYS A 51 -2.38 4.47 16.67
N HIS A 52 -3.26 3.52 16.34
CA HIS A 52 -3.60 2.43 17.25
C HIS A 52 -2.40 1.51 17.49
N LEU A 53 -1.70 1.13 16.42
CA LEU A 53 -0.56 0.22 16.48
C LEU A 53 0.68 0.88 17.09
N GLU A 54 0.93 2.17 16.83
CA GLU A 54 1.98 2.98 17.47
C GLU A 54 1.91 2.96 19.00
N ARG A 55 0.69 2.91 19.57
CA ARG A 55 0.47 2.87 21.02
C ARG A 55 0.49 1.46 21.59
N SER A 56 0.63 0.45 20.74
CA SER A 56 0.69 -0.96 21.12
C SER A 56 2.13 -1.45 21.14
N LYS A 57 2.35 -2.65 21.67
CA LYS A 57 3.67 -3.32 21.59
C LYS A 57 4.12 -3.64 20.16
N TYR A 58 3.26 -3.49 19.16
CA TYR A 58 3.56 -3.85 17.78
C TYR A 58 4.16 -2.70 16.97
N GLY A 59 3.95 -1.43 17.32
CA GLY A 59 4.46 -0.31 16.52
C GLY A 59 3.71 -0.08 15.21
N ALA A 60 3.92 1.10 14.60
CA ALA A 60 3.25 1.53 13.36
C ALA A 60 3.44 0.56 12.19
N ASP A 61 4.65 0.00 12.10
CA ASP A 61 5.14 -0.90 11.06
C ASP A 61 4.54 -2.31 11.12
N ALA A 62 3.65 -2.59 12.07
CA ALA A 62 2.99 -3.88 12.18
C ALA A 62 2.03 -4.18 11.02
N VAL A 63 1.63 -3.14 10.28
CA VAL A 63 0.81 -3.24 9.07
C VAL A 63 1.40 -2.39 7.96
N SER A 64 1.42 -2.96 6.76
CA SER A 64 1.75 -2.29 5.51
C SER A 64 0.66 -2.51 4.47
N PHE A 65 0.64 -1.66 3.46
CA PHE A 65 -0.36 -1.65 2.40
C PHE A 65 0.32 -1.68 1.04
N SER A 66 -0.18 -2.51 0.13
CA SER A 66 0.12 -2.40 -1.29
C SER A 66 -1.16 -2.12 -2.04
N PHE A 67 -1.21 -1.02 -2.78
CA PHE A 67 -2.31 -0.70 -3.67
C PHE A 67 -1.91 -1.00 -5.11
N ALA A 68 -2.52 -2.04 -5.66
CA ALA A 68 -2.27 -2.49 -7.02
C ALA A 68 -3.38 -2.03 -7.94
N GLN A 69 -3.02 -1.28 -8.97
CA GLN A 69 -3.98 -0.89 -9.99
C GLN A 69 -4.14 -2.00 -11.04
N VAL A 70 -5.39 -2.32 -11.38
CA VAL A 70 -5.73 -3.09 -12.58
C VAL A 70 -6.37 -2.15 -13.60
N GLY A 71 -5.98 -2.27 -14.86
CA GLY A 71 -6.43 -1.36 -15.92
C GLY A 71 -5.70 -0.01 -15.88
N ASN A 72 -6.22 0.96 -16.62
CA ASN A 72 -5.54 2.22 -16.92
C ASN A 72 -6.35 3.47 -16.55
N ASP A 73 -7.29 3.35 -15.61
CA ASP A 73 -8.06 4.49 -15.14
C ASP A 73 -7.17 5.54 -14.46
N ALA A 74 -7.13 6.74 -15.04
CA ALA A 74 -6.26 7.80 -14.55
C ALA A 74 -6.74 8.40 -13.22
N ALA A 75 -8.03 8.28 -12.87
CA ALA A 75 -8.54 8.76 -11.58
C ALA A 75 -8.13 7.82 -10.45
N ALA A 76 -8.20 6.51 -10.68
CA ALA A 76 -7.67 5.47 -9.81
C ALA A 76 -6.18 5.69 -9.56
N GLN A 77 -5.38 5.88 -10.62
CA GLN A 77 -3.95 6.13 -10.51
C GLN A 77 -3.67 7.34 -9.61
N ARG A 78 -4.32 8.49 -9.87
CA ARG A 78 -4.16 9.70 -9.05
C ARG A 78 -4.59 9.51 -7.61
N PHE A 79 -5.65 8.73 -7.37
CA PHE A 79 -6.09 8.42 -6.01
C PHE A 79 -5.06 7.57 -5.27
N LEU A 80 -4.59 6.48 -5.88
CA LEU A 80 -3.59 5.60 -5.26
C LEU A 80 -2.28 6.34 -4.99
N SER A 81 -1.78 7.12 -5.96
CA SER A 81 -0.60 7.97 -5.75
C SER A 81 -0.79 9.01 -4.65
N SER A 82 -2.03 9.51 -4.44
CA SER A 82 -2.28 10.44 -3.33
C SER A 82 -2.21 9.79 -1.96
N LEU A 83 -2.45 8.47 -1.86
CA LEU A 83 -2.26 7.71 -0.62
C LEU A 83 -0.77 7.44 -0.37
N ASP A 84 -0.05 7.02 -1.41
CA ASP A 84 1.39 6.75 -1.41
C ASP A 84 2.19 7.99 -1.00
N ASN A 85 1.81 9.16 -1.52
CA ASN A 85 2.49 10.42 -1.26
C ASN A 85 1.98 11.16 0.00
N ASP A 86 1.04 10.59 0.76
CA ASP A 86 0.51 11.25 1.95
C ASP A 86 1.59 11.29 3.06
N PRO A 87 1.97 12.47 3.59
CA PRO A 87 3.07 12.60 4.55
C PRO A 87 2.82 11.91 5.90
N LYS A 88 1.58 11.52 6.20
CA LYS A 88 1.20 10.84 7.45
C LYS A 88 1.24 9.33 7.31
N ILE A 89 0.99 8.77 6.12
CA ILE A 89 0.76 7.33 5.94
C ILE A 89 1.55 6.71 4.78
N GLY A 90 2.15 7.51 3.91
CA GLY A 90 2.90 7.06 2.73
C GLY A 90 4.02 6.09 3.07
N SER A 91 4.69 6.28 4.22
CA SER A 91 5.70 5.35 4.74
C SER A 91 5.20 3.91 5.01
N LEU A 92 3.89 3.66 4.96
CA LEU A 92 3.28 2.34 5.16
C LEU A 92 2.68 1.78 3.86
N ILE A 93 2.78 2.52 2.76
CA ILE A 93 2.07 2.26 1.51
C ILE A 93 3.10 2.08 0.41
N ASP A 94 2.85 1.11 -0.46
CA ASP A 94 3.44 1.05 -1.79
C ASP A 94 2.29 1.06 -2.81
N GLN A 95 2.44 1.83 -3.88
CA GLN A 95 1.56 1.73 -5.04
C GLN A 95 2.29 1.01 -6.18
N THR A 96 1.66 -0.06 -6.65
CA THR A 96 2.08 -0.83 -7.83
C THR A 96 1.11 -0.57 -8.99
N MET A 97 1.62 -0.10 -10.14
CA MET A 97 0.80 0.06 -11.34
C MET A 97 0.63 -1.26 -12.10
N GLU A 98 -0.25 -1.25 -13.10
CA GLU A 98 -0.36 -2.35 -14.07
C GLU A 98 1.01 -2.60 -14.73
N PHE A 99 1.30 -3.87 -15.05
CA PHE A 99 2.63 -4.33 -15.46
C PHE A 99 3.23 -3.52 -16.60
N ASP A 100 2.49 -3.26 -17.68
CA ASP A 100 3.03 -2.56 -18.85
C ASP A 100 3.39 -1.10 -18.49
N GLN A 101 2.61 -0.47 -17.63
CA GLN A 101 2.87 0.89 -17.15
C GLN A 101 4.07 0.94 -16.21
N GLU A 102 4.12 0.01 -15.25
CA GLU A 102 5.24 -0.10 -14.30
C GLU A 102 6.54 -0.42 -15.03
N ALA A 103 6.51 -1.35 -15.99
CA ALA A 103 7.68 -1.71 -16.78
C ALA A 103 8.20 -0.53 -17.63
N ALA A 104 7.28 0.26 -18.21
CA ALA A 104 7.65 1.47 -18.93
C ALA A 104 8.30 2.51 -18.02
N GLU A 105 7.73 2.75 -16.82
CA GLU A 105 8.26 3.69 -15.84
C GLU A 105 9.61 3.24 -15.28
N VAL A 106 9.73 1.97 -14.88
CA VAL A 106 10.99 1.38 -14.38
C VAL A 106 12.08 1.48 -15.43
N ARG A 107 11.78 1.14 -16.70
CA ARG A 107 12.73 1.28 -17.79
C ARG A 107 13.22 2.72 -17.96
N GLN A 108 12.33 3.69 -17.81
CA GLN A 108 12.67 5.11 -17.91
C GLN A 108 13.52 5.59 -16.72
N LYS A 109 13.16 5.20 -15.49
CA LYS A 109 13.81 5.68 -14.25
C LYS A 109 15.10 4.94 -13.91
N LEU A 110 15.19 3.65 -14.21
CA LEU A 110 16.29 2.78 -13.82
C LEU A 110 17.21 2.43 -15.00
N ASN A 111 17.57 3.42 -15.82
CA ASN A 111 18.57 3.31 -16.89
C ASN A 111 18.36 2.13 -17.85
N GLY A 112 17.10 1.86 -18.23
CA GLY A 112 16.78 0.77 -19.15
C GLY A 112 16.63 -0.60 -18.50
N PHE A 113 16.55 -0.69 -17.17
CA PHE A 113 16.23 -1.93 -16.47
C PHE A 113 14.93 -2.54 -16.99
N GLU A 114 14.94 -3.85 -17.21
CA GLU A 114 13.79 -4.59 -17.69
C GLU A 114 13.04 -5.22 -16.51
N LEU A 115 11.85 -4.71 -16.24
CA LEU A 115 10.98 -5.29 -15.22
C LEU A 115 10.36 -6.58 -15.76
N THR A 116 10.69 -7.71 -15.14
CA THR A 116 10.04 -8.99 -15.47
C THR A 116 8.74 -9.16 -14.69
N PRO A 117 7.79 -10.00 -15.16
CA PRO A 117 6.57 -10.30 -14.43
C PRO A 117 6.83 -10.85 -13.01
N GLU A 118 7.88 -11.66 -12.82
CA GLU A 118 8.26 -12.19 -11.52
C GLU A 118 8.73 -11.09 -10.58
N LEU A 119 9.53 -10.14 -11.08
CA LEU A 119 9.97 -8.97 -10.30
C LEU A 119 8.81 -8.03 -9.97
N TRP A 120 7.87 -7.86 -10.89
CA TRP A 120 6.64 -7.12 -10.64
C TRP A 120 5.77 -7.77 -9.54
N LEU A 121 5.62 -9.10 -9.59
CA LEU A 121 4.93 -9.85 -8.52
C LEU A 121 5.67 -9.75 -7.18
N LEU A 122 7.00 -9.79 -7.19
CA LEU A 122 7.79 -9.59 -5.96
C LEU A 122 7.57 -8.19 -5.37
N LYS A 123 7.57 -7.14 -6.21
CA LYS A 123 7.20 -5.79 -5.77
C LYS A 123 5.80 -5.76 -5.17
N LEU A 124 4.80 -6.33 -5.85
CA LEU A 124 3.43 -6.39 -5.34
C LEU A 124 3.33 -7.07 -3.95
N LEU A 125 4.11 -8.12 -3.73
CA LEU A 125 4.05 -8.94 -2.51
C LEU A 125 4.96 -8.43 -1.38
N LEU A 126 6.04 -7.70 -1.72
CA LEU A 126 7.09 -7.35 -0.76
C LEU A 126 7.35 -5.84 -0.66
N GLY A 127 7.01 -5.04 -1.68
CA GLY A 127 7.33 -3.61 -1.75
C GLY A 127 6.79 -2.82 -0.56
N GLY A 128 5.58 -3.13 -0.08
CA GLY A 128 5.04 -2.49 1.13
C GLY A 128 5.73 -2.88 2.44
N ILE A 129 6.54 -3.95 2.47
CA ILE A 129 7.19 -4.47 3.69
C ILE A 129 8.71 -4.28 3.66
N ASP A 130 9.33 -4.38 2.48
CA ASP A 130 10.77 -4.36 2.28
C ASP A 130 11.12 -3.38 1.16
N VAL A 131 11.77 -2.28 1.56
CA VAL A 131 12.21 -1.19 0.69
C VAL A 131 13.12 -1.67 -0.45
N ALA A 132 13.83 -2.79 -0.31
CA ALA A 132 14.66 -3.32 -1.39
C ALA A 132 13.83 -3.81 -2.60
N TYR A 133 12.54 -4.08 -2.39
CA TYR A 133 11.59 -4.48 -3.42
C TYR A 133 10.67 -3.32 -3.85
N ASP A 134 10.76 -2.17 -3.19
CA ASP A 134 10.12 -0.95 -3.67
C ASP A 134 11.02 -0.28 -4.73
N MET A 135 10.67 -0.50 -5.99
CA MET A 135 11.41 0.05 -7.13
C MET A 135 11.11 1.55 -7.38
N LYS A 136 10.27 2.20 -6.56
CA LYS A 136 9.92 3.62 -6.76
C LYS A 136 10.95 4.61 -6.21
N ASP A 137 11.86 4.19 -5.33
CA ASP A 137 12.75 5.02 -4.50
C ASP A 137 12.80 6.52 -4.90
N GLU A 138 11.87 7.27 -4.31
CA GLU A 138 11.92 8.72 -4.26
C GLU A 138 13.04 9.09 -3.29
N ARG A 139 14.07 9.79 -3.81
CA ARG A 139 15.21 10.28 -3.03
C ARG A 139 14.75 10.87 -1.68
N HIS A 140 15.07 10.18 -0.58
CA HIS A 140 15.05 10.76 0.77
C HIS A 140 16.12 11.84 0.94
#